data_AF-A0AAD8GVT9-F1
#
_entry.id   AF-A0AAD8GVT9-F1
#
_cell.length_a   1.000
_cell.length_b   1.000
_cell.length_c   1.000
_cell.angle_alpha   90.00
_cell.angle_beta   90.00
_cell.angle_gamma   90.00
#
_symmetry.space_group_name_H-M   'P 1'
#
loop_
_entity.id
_entity.type
_entity.pdbx_description
1 polymer ?
#
loop_
_entity_poly.entity_id
_entity_poly.type
_entity_poly.pdbx_seq_one_letter_code
_entity_poly.pdbx_strand_id
1 'polypeptide(L)'
;MLQQHVPTISSYPICRAREKVHFCVNCNCPIAIYGRLIPCGHAFCRDCALECRSNGECSICGAQIEKIQSINMGKGGIFICGMLSCLKSFCEENELHSHVLEVHGLAGLNSVKSGGDGDLHLEPLNGPLPRPTAQPNP
;
A
#
# COMPACT_ATOMS: atom_id res chain seq x y z
N MET A 1 2.64 -5.13 31.36
CA MET A 1 1.69 -5.45 30.27
C MET A 1 2.03 -4.52 29.11
N LEU A 2 2.65 -5.03 28.05
CA LEU A 2 3.04 -4.21 26.88
C LEU A 2 1.79 -3.86 26.09
N GLN A 3 1.42 -2.56 26.07
CA GLN A 3 0.33 -2.04 25.25
C GLN A 3 0.74 -2.19 23.77
N GLN A 4 0.23 -3.21 23.09
CA GLN A 4 0.43 -3.38 21.65
C GLN A 4 -0.36 -2.28 20.94
N HIS A 5 0.34 -1.27 20.39
CA HIS A 5 -0.24 -0.31 19.47
C HIS A 5 -0.72 -1.07 18.22
N VAL A 6 -2.04 -1.23 18.07
CA VAL A 6 -2.63 -1.86 16.88
C VAL A 6 -2.64 -0.82 15.75
N PRO A 7 -1.93 -1.06 14.64
CA PRO A 7 -1.92 -0.13 13.51
C PRO A 7 -3.32 -0.05 12.87
N THR A 8 -3.84 1.17 12.70
CA THR A 8 -5.12 1.42 12.02
C THR A 8 -4.92 1.43 10.51
N ILE A 9 -5.96 1.13 9.72
CA ILE A 9 -5.91 1.18 8.24
C ILE A 9 -5.38 2.54 7.73
N SER A 10 -5.73 3.64 8.40
CA SER A 10 -5.24 4.98 8.07
C SER A 10 -3.73 5.16 8.29
N SER A 11 -3.09 4.29 9.08
CA SER A 11 -1.64 4.30 9.32
C SER A 11 -0.84 3.47 8.32
N TYR A 12 -1.51 2.72 7.43
CA TYR A 12 -0.81 1.90 6.42
C TYR A 12 -0.36 2.75 5.22
N PRO A 13 0.87 2.52 4.73
CA PRO A 13 1.38 3.24 3.56
C PRO A 13 0.63 2.80 2.30
N ILE A 14 -0.43 3.52 1.96
CA ILE A 14 -1.12 3.38 0.67
C ILE A 14 -0.47 4.36 -0.31
N CYS A 15 0.15 3.82 -1.36
CA CYS A 15 0.75 4.63 -2.41
C CYS A 15 -0.30 4.91 -3.48
N ARG A 16 -0.96 6.07 -3.37
CA ARG A 16 -1.88 6.58 -4.40
C ARG A 16 -1.09 7.29 -5.49
N ALA A 17 -1.16 6.78 -6.72
CA ALA A 17 -0.37 7.32 -7.82
C ALA A 17 -0.86 8.66 -8.39
N ARG A 18 -2.06 9.11 -8.02
CA ARG A 18 -2.63 10.38 -8.48
C ARG A 18 -1.88 11.62 -7.96
N GLU A 19 -1.16 11.47 -6.85
CA GLU A 19 -0.51 12.59 -6.15
C GLU A 19 1.01 12.45 -6.05
N LYS A 20 1.56 11.26 -6.33
CA LYS A 20 2.99 10.95 -6.18
C LYS A 20 3.49 10.15 -7.38
N VAL A 21 4.69 10.49 -7.86
CA VAL A 21 5.37 9.72 -8.91
C VAL A 21 5.83 8.39 -8.32
N HIS A 22 5.40 7.28 -8.94
CA HIS A 22 5.92 5.96 -8.59
C HIS A 22 7.14 5.64 -9.45
N PHE A 23 8.10 4.94 -8.86
CA PHE A 23 9.26 4.42 -9.56
C PHE A 23 9.09 2.93 -9.80
N CYS A 24 9.50 2.46 -10.98
CA CYS A 24 9.48 1.04 -11.27
C CYS A 24 10.53 0.32 -10.43
N VAL A 25 10.13 -0.77 -9.76
CA VAL A 25 11.05 -1.56 -8.93
C VAL A 25 12.20 -2.19 -9.72
N ASN A 26 12.04 -2.39 -11.03
CA ASN A 26 13.02 -3.12 -11.85
C ASN A 26 14.06 -2.20 -12.49
N CYS A 27 13.63 -1.06 -13.06
CA CYS A 27 14.53 -0.10 -13.72
C CYS A 27 14.74 1.21 -12.95
N ASN A 28 14.04 1.40 -11.83
CA ASN A 28 14.08 2.60 -11.01
C ASN A 28 13.74 3.91 -11.76
N CYS A 29 13.06 3.80 -12.91
CA CYS A 29 12.58 4.93 -13.69
C CYS A 29 11.16 5.36 -13.23
N PRO A 30 10.82 6.66 -13.34
CA PRO A 30 9.46 7.14 -13.05
C PRO A 30 8.45 6.49 -14.02
N ILE A 31 7.32 6.02 -13.48
CA ILE A 31 6.29 5.33 -14.25
C ILE A 31 5.30 6.34 -14.85
N ALA A 32 5.30 6.50 -16.17
CA ALA A 32 4.27 7.27 -16.88
C ALA A 32 3.02 6.43 -17.19
N ILE A 33 3.23 5.14 -17.51
CA ILE A 33 2.16 4.18 -17.83
C ILE A 33 2.46 2.90 -17.07
N TYR A 34 1.50 2.42 -16.27
CA TYR A 34 1.64 1.18 -15.53
C TYR A 34 1.32 0.00 -16.44
N GLY A 35 2.21 -0.99 -16.46
CA GLY A 35 1.94 -2.32 -16.97
C GLY A 35 1.59 -3.24 -15.80
N ARG A 36 0.30 -3.56 -15.64
CA ARG A 36 -0.19 -4.51 -14.65
C ARG A 36 -0.23 -5.91 -15.25
N LEU A 37 0.45 -6.86 -14.61
CA LEU A 37 0.55 -8.24 -15.05
C LEU A 37 -0.68 -9.05 -14.58
N ILE A 38 -1.31 -9.77 -15.49
CA ILE A 38 -2.45 -10.66 -15.21
C ILE A 38 -1.95 -12.11 -15.30
N PRO A 39 -2.25 -12.98 -14.30
CA PRO A 39 -3.22 -12.80 -13.21
C PRO A 39 -2.65 -12.28 -11.87
N CYS A 40 -1.32 -12.15 -11.71
CA CYS A 40 -0.72 -11.85 -10.39
C CYS A 40 -1.08 -10.47 -9.82
N GLY A 41 -1.30 -9.47 -10.68
CA GLY A 41 -1.69 -8.10 -10.31
C GLY A 41 -0.52 -7.20 -9.92
N HIS A 42 0.73 -7.58 -10.16
CA HIS A 42 1.89 -6.72 -9.96
C HIS A 42 1.98 -5.64 -11.05
N ALA A 43 2.47 -4.45 -10.69
CA ALA A 43 2.60 -3.32 -11.60
C ALA A 43 4.06 -2.90 -11.78
N PHE A 44 4.45 -2.68 -13.03
CA PHE A 44 5.76 -2.18 -13.44
C PHE A 44 5.60 -0.96 -14.37
N CYS A 45 6.71 -0.34 -14.78
CA CYS A 45 6.65 0.52 -15.97
C CYS A 45 6.29 -0.32 -17.20
N ARG A 46 5.77 0.33 -18.24
CA ARG A 46 5.34 -0.35 -19.45
C ARG A 46 6.45 -1.22 -20.06
N ASP A 47 7.67 -0.74 -20.11
CA ASP A 47 8.79 -1.46 -20.72
C ASP A 47 9.15 -2.71 -19.90
N CYS A 48 9.36 -2.59 -18.59
CA CYS A 48 9.63 -3.75 -17.75
C CYS A 48 8.48 -4.76 -17.72
N ALA A 49 7.22 -4.30 -17.85
CA ALA A 49 6.09 -5.22 -17.98
C ALA A 49 6.15 -6.02 -19.30
N LEU A 50 6.52 -5.37 -20.41
CA LEU A 50 6.73 -6.04 -21.70
C LEU A 50 7.88 -7.06 -21.61
N GLU A 51 8.99 -6.69 -20.96
CA GLU A 51 10.11 -7.60 -20.71
C GLU A 51 9.67 -8.82 -19.87
N CYS A 52 8.92 -8.60 -18.79
CA CYS A 52 8.38 -9.70 -17.98
C CYS A 52 7.54 -10.65 -18.84
N ARG A 53 6.69 -10.12 -19.74
CA ARG A 53 5.88 -10.94 -20.64
C ARG A 53 6.71 -11.70 -21.67
N SER A 54 7.79 -11.12 -22.18
CA SER A 54 8.74 -11.81 -23.06
C SER A 54 9.40 -12.99 -22.35
N ASN A 55 9.73 -12.82 -21.06
CA ASN A 55 10.27 -13.89 -20.21
C ASN A 55 9.17 -14.89 -19.78
N GLY A 56 7.90 -14.48 -19.84
CA GLY A 56 6.74 -15.30 -19.49
C GLY A 56 6.40 -15.34 -18.00
N GLU A 57 7.14 -14.63 -17.14
CA GLU A 57 7.01 -14.67 -15.68
C GLU A 57 7.16 -13.30 -15.01
N CYS A 58 6.46 -13.10 -13.89
CA CYS A 58 6.56 -11.89 -13.09
C CYS A 58 7.85 -11.86 -12.26
N SER A 59 8.65 -10.82 -12.38
CA SER A 59 9.92 -10.69 -11.63
C SER A 59 9.77 -10.55 -10.11
N ILE A 60 8.56 -10.28 -9.59
CA ILE A 60 8.32 -10.18 -8.13
C ILE A 60 7.93 -11.53 -7.53
N CYS A 61 7.05 -12.30 -8.19
CA CYS A 61 6.46 -13.51 -7.61
C CYS A 61 6.64 -14.79 -8.44
N GLY A 62 7.27 -14.72 -9.62
CA GLY A 62 7.47 -15.86 -10.52
C GLY A 62 6.18 -16.39 -11.17
N ALA A 63 5.04 -15.71 -11.00
CA ALA A 63 3.79 -16.16 -11.60
C ALA A 63 3.79 -15.96 -13.13
N GLN A 64 3.20 -16.91 -13.85
CA GLN A 64 3.10 -16.87 -15.31
C GLN A 64 2.23 -15.70 -15.77
N ILE A 65 2.64 -15.02 -16.84
CA ILE A 65 1.95 -13.85 -17.36
C ILE A 65 1.11 -14.22 -18.58
N GLU A 66 -0.20 -14.05 -18.46
CA GLU A 66 -1.12 -14.23 -19.59
C GLU A 66 -1.26 -12.94 -20.41
N LYS A 67 -1.39 -11.81 -19.71
CA LYS A 67 -1.67 -10.52 -20.33
C LYS A 67 -1.09 -9.36 -19.51
N ILE A 68 -0.77 -8.27 -20.20
CA ILE A 68 -0.45 -6.98 -19.58
C ILE A 68 -1.64 -6.05 -19.77
N GLN A 69 -2.18 -5.55 -18.66
CA GLN A 69 -3.16 -4.46 -18.65
C GLN A 69 -2.42 -3.13 -18.50
N SER A 70 -2.63 -2.22 -19.45
CA SER A 70 -2.02 -0.88 -19.39
C SER A 70 -2.95 0.08 -18.68
N ILE A 71 -2.49 0.67 -17.58
CA ILE A 71 -3.25 1.63 -16.79
C ILE A 71 -2.63 3.01 -16.98
N ASN A 72 -3.41 3.92 -17.56
CA ASN A 72 -3.04 5.31 -17.75
C ASN A 72 -3.62 6.16 -16.62
N MET A 73 -2.84 7.11 -16.10
CA MET A 73 -3.28 7.98 -15.00
C MET A 73 -4.51 8.84 -15.33
N GLY A 74 -4.81 9.03 -16.63
CA GLY A 74 -5.87 9.92 -17.09
C GLY A 74 -7.31 9.40 -16.91
N LYS A 75 -7.54 8.10 -16.68
CA LYS A 75 -8.90 7.53 -16.55
C LYS A 75 -9.21 6.91 -15.18
N GLY A 76 -8.22 6.76 -14.32
CA GLY A 76 -8.34 6.15 -12.99
C GLY A 76 -7.01 6.20 -12.25
N GLY A 77 -7.05 6.13 -10.91
CA GLY A 77 -5.84 5.95 -10.11
C GLY A 77 -5.46 4.47 -10.03
N ILE A 78 -4.19 4.18 -9.82
CA ILE A 78 -3.74 2.84 -9.40
C ILE A 78 -3.38 2.91 -7.91
N PHE A 79 -3.78 1.89 -7.17
CA PHE A 79 -3.50 1.73 -5.75
C PHE A 79 -2.50 0.58 -5.58
N ILE A 80 -1.40 0.83 -4.89
CA ILE A 80 -0.36 -0.19 -4.66
C ILE A 80 -0.24 -0.44 -3.16
N CYS A 81 -0.26 -1.72 -2.77
CA CYS A 81 0.02 -2.14 -1.40
C CYS A 81 1.46 -1.80 -1.03
N GLY A 82 1.64 -0.94 -0.02
CA GLY A 82 2.97 -0.52 0.46
C GLY A 82 3.64 -1.49 1.42
N MET A 83 3.04 -2.65 1.71
CA MET A 83 3.71 -3.68 2.52
C MET A 83 4.92 -4.22 1.77
N LEU A 84 6.06 -4.26 2.47
CA LEU A 84 7.30 -4.83 1.97
C LEU A 84 7.02 -6.27 1.49
N SER A 85 7.49 -6.64 0.31
CA SER A 85 7.23 -7.92 -0.39
C SER A 85 5.84 -8.13 -1.01
N CYS A 86 4.85 -7.25 -0.80
CA CYS A 86 3.53 -7.40 -1.44
C CYS A 86 3.47 -6.72 -2.81
N LEU A 87 3.59 -5.38 -2.84
CA LEU A 87 3.57 -4.54 -4.05
C LEU A 87 2.42 -4.84 -5.03
N LYS A 88 1.34 -5.45 -4.55
CA LYS A 88 0.19 -5.79 -5.38
C LYS A 88 -0.58 -4.54 -5.74
N SER A 89 -1.03 -4.46 -6.99
CA SER A 89 -1.73 -3.30 -7.53
C SER A 89 -3.21 -3.57 -7.79
N PHE A 90 -4.02 -2.54 -7.55
CA PHE A 90 -5.48 -2.55 -7.61
C PHE A 90 -5.99 -1.33 -8.36
N CYS A 91 -7.15 -1.47 -9.00
CA CYS A 91 -7.79 -0.39 -9.75
C CYS A 91 -8.74 0.41 -8.87
N GLU A 92 -9.24 -0.20 -7.79
CA GLU A 92 -10.11 0.44 -6.82
C GLU A 92 -9.47 0.43 -5.43
N GLU A 93 -9.75 1.49 -4.65
CA GLU A 93 -9.26 1.59 -3.27
C GLU A 93 -9.84 0.49 -2.38
N ASN A 94 -11.11 0.15 -2.58
CA ASN A 94 -11.78 -0.90 -1.81
C ASN A 94 -11.14 -2.27 -2.02
N GLU A 95 -10.69 -2.59 -3.24
CA GLU A 95 -9.97 -3.83 -3.53
C GLU A 95 -8.64 -3.91 -2.76
N LEU A 96 -7.88 -2.80 -2.74
CA LEU A 96 -6.65 -2.73 -1.95
C LEU A 96 -6.95 -2.91 -0.46
N HIS A 97 -8.00 -2.27 0.03
CA HIS A 97 -8.36 -2.34 1.44
C HIS A 97 -8.72 -3.76 1.88
N SER A 98 -9.58 -4.45 1.11
CA SER A 98 -9.90 -5.87 1.34
C SER A 98 -8.65 -6.74 1.27
N HIS A 99 -7.75 -6.49 0.30
CA HIS A 99 -6.49 -7.22 0.22
C HIS A 99 -5.63 -7.07 1.47
N VAL A 100 -5.47 -5.86 2.00
CA VAL A 100 -4.69 -5.63 3.23
C VAL A 100 -5.36 -6.33 4.41
N LEU A 101 -6.68 -6.29 4.49
CA LEU A 101 -7.44 -6.96 5.54
C LEU A 101 -7.25 -8.48 5.53
N GLU A 102 -7.40 -9.10 4.35
CA GLU A 102 -7.37 -10.55 4.17
C GLU A 102 -5.95 -11.13 4.21
N VAL A 103 -5.00 -10.50 3.52
CA VAL A 103 -3.64 -11.04 3.31
C VAL A 103 -2.69 -10.60 4.42
N HIS A 104 -2.86 -9.38 4.95
CA HIS A 104 -2.02 -8.85 6.02
C HIS A 104 -2.70 -8.92 7.40
N GLY A 105 -3.91 -9.46 7.49
CA GLY A 105 -4.51 -9.91 8.74
C GLY A 105 -4.92 -8.78 9.70
N LEU A 106 -5.43 -7.67 9.18
CA LEU A 106 -6.03 -6.61 10.01
C LEU A 106 -7.45 -6.97 10.47
N ALA A 107 -7.69 -8.21 10.91
CA ALA A 107 -8.99 -8.77 11.26
C ALA A 107 -9.61 -8.17 12.55
N GLY A 108 -9.51 -6.86 12.77
CA GLY A 108 -9.94 -6.20 14.01
C GLY A 108 -10.69 -4.89 13.89
N LEU A 109 -10.89 -4.27 12.72
CA LEU A 109 -11.55 -2.95 12.66
C LEU A 109 -12.55 -2.80 11.51
N ASN A 110 -13.60 -3.62 11.54
CA ASN A 110 -14.88 -3.26 10.92
C ASN A 110 -15.83 -2.70 11.98
N SER A 111 -15.75 -1.39 12.23
CA SER A 111 -16.92 -0.58 12.62
C SER A 111 -16.54 0.90 12.66
N VAL A 112 -16.74 1.60 11.56
CA VAL A 112 -17.36 2.92 11.67
C VAL A 112 -18.48 2.96 10.64
N LYS A 113 -19.69 2.70 11.14
CA LYS A 113 -20.94 2.91 10.41
C LYS A 113 -21.07 4.40 10.12
N SER A 114 -21.53 4.72 8.92
CA SER A 114 -21.98 6.04 8.51
C SER A 114 -23.04 6.60 9.47
N GLY A 115 -22.84 7.85 9.91
CA GLY A 115 -23.89 8.83 10.24
C GLY A 115 -24.59 8.70 11.61
N GLY A 116 -24.42 9.71 12.45
CA GLY A 116 -25.31 9.96 13.60
C GLY A 116 -24.66 10.75 14.75
N ASP A 117 -24.91 12.06 14.76
CA ASP A 117 -24.93 13.06 15.85
C ASP A 117 -24.46 12.66 17.27
N GLY A 118 -23.54 13.46 17.84
CA GLY A 118 -23.14 13.35 19.25
C GLY A 118 -21.86 14.13 19.58
N ASP A 119 -22.04 15.37 20.05
CA ASP A 119 -21.04 16.29 20.60
C ASP A 119 -20.20 15.66 21.72
N LEU A 120 -18.87 15.61 21.57
CA LEU A 120 -17.93 15.50 22.70
C LEU A 120 -16.59 16.19 22.37
N HIS A 121 -16.52 17.44 22.82
CA HIS A 121 -15.34 18.25 23.05
C HIS A 121 -14.23 17.49 23.81
N LEU A 122 -12.97 17.52 23.33
CA LEU A 122 -11.80 17.22 24.16
C LEU A 122 -10.54 18.00 23.68
N GLU A 123 -9.96 18.71 24.64
CA GLU A 123 -8.88 19.71 24.56
C GLU A 123 -7.49 19.13 24.19
N PRO A 124 -6.58 19.93 23.57
CA PRO A 124 -5.22 19.51 23.25
C PRO A 124 -4.24 19.69 24.42
N LEU A 125 -3.76 18.60 25.03
CA LEU A 125 -2.68 18.66 26.02
C LEU A 125 -1.30 18.72 25.34
N ASN A 126 -0.83 19.94 25.13
CA ASN A 126 0.60 20.24 24.98
C ASN A 126 1.28 20.07 26.36
N GLY A 127 2.17 19.09 26.50
CA GLY A 127 3.02 18.92 27.68
C GLY A 127 4.42 18.41 27.29
N PRO A 128 5.52 18.87 27.91
CA PRO A 128 6.88 18.52 27.50
C PRO A 128 7.27 17.08 27.89
N LEU A 129 8.01 16.42 27.02
CA LEU A 129 8.58 15.07 27.21
C LEU A 129 9.57 15.02 28.38
N PRO A 130 9.53 14.00 29.26
CA PRO A 130 10.58 13.78 30.26
C PRO A 130 11.85 13.16 29.64
N ARG A 131 13.00 13.65 30.10
CA ARG A 131 14.36 13.26 29.68
C ARG A 131 14.72 11.86 30.21
N PRO A 132 15.37 10.99 29.41
CA PRO A 132 15.81 9.68 29.88
C PRO A 132 17.02 9.79 30.82
N THR A 133 16.92 9.19 32.01
CA THR A 133 18.05 8.95 32.92
C THR A 133 18.84 7.72 32.48
N ALA A 134 20.15 7.89 32.30
CA ALA A 134 21.09 6.81 31.99
C ALA A 134 21.17 5.80 33.15
N GLN A 135 21.10 4.50 32.82
CA GLN A 135 21.46 3.43 33.76
C GLN A 135 22.98 3.20 33.74
N PRO A 136 23.61 2.88 34.88
CA PRO A 136 25.00 2.42 34.91
C PRO A 136 25.09 0.93 34.53
N ASN A 137 26.13 0.58 33.78
CA ASN A 137 26.49 -0.80 33.43
C ASN A 137 27.40 -1.42 34.53
N PRO A 138 27.59 -2.75 34.54
CA PRO A 138 27.92 -3.56 35.72
C PRO A 138 29.31 -3.33 36.32
#